data_AF-A0A2J4P7J3-F1
#
_entry.id   AF-A0A2J4P7J3-F1
#
_cell.length_a   1.000
_cell.length_b   1.000
_cell.length_c   1.000
_cell.angle_alpha   90.00
_cell.angle_beta   90.00
_cell.angle_gamma   90.00
#
_symmetry.space_group_name_H-M   'P 1'
#
loop_
_entity.id
_entity.type
_entity.pdbx_description
1 polymer ?
#
loop_
_entity_poly.entity_id
_entity_poly.type
_entity_poly.pdbx_seq_one_letter_code
_entity_poly.pdbx_strand_id
1 'polypeptide(L)'
;VRGTLDVQVEEQDGSISTFQVNTANIPYLTRPGYVRYNVAVGAPSRYNHKIQGPGFASGDFSWGITNAWSLYGGLQSAGAEYTAVSAGIGRDLSVLGALSLDATESYSQQSNQKRLKGTSFKLSYAKTFDEYNSSITFAGYRFSQEDFRSFSQYLNERYEGYDSLGREKEVYTITGNKTFWADEPGKATTVFLTYTHQNYWNRSSQDRYGISLG
;
A
#
# COMPACT_ATOMS: atom_id res chain seq x y z
N VAL A 1 -5.85 -7.44 -6.39
CA VAL A 1 -5.73 -5.96 -6.49
C VAL A 1 -4.87 -5.49 -5.32
N ARG A 2 -3.85 -4.66 -5.56
CA ARG A 2 -3.02 -4.04 -4.50
C ARG A 2 -3.20 -2.53 -4.61
N GLY A 3 -3.55 -1.86 -3.51
CA GLY A 3 -3.76 -0.41 -3.46
C GLY A 3 -4.96 -0.01 -2.60
N THR A 4 -5.28 1.28 -2.63
CA THR A 4 -6.49 1.83 -2.01
C THR A 4 -7.67 1.67 -2.97
N LEU A 5 -8.80 1.18 -2.46
CA LEU A 5 -10.05 1.01 -3.19
C LEU A 5 -11.04 2.08 -2.74
N ASP A 6 -11.48 2.93 -3.66
CA ASP A 6 -12.63 3.81 -3.46
C ASP A 6 -13.90 2.96 -3.59
N VAL A 7 -14.73 2.93 -2.55
CA VAL A 7 -16.00 2.19 -2.52
C VAL A 7 -17.13 3.18 -2.31
N GLN A 8 -18.15 3.07 -3.15
CA GLN A 8 -19.39 3.81 -3.06
C GLN A 8 -20.53 2.82 -2.86
N VAL A 9 -21.32 3.02 -1.80
CA VAL A 9 -22.54 2.29 -1.51
C VAL A 9 -23.71 3.25 -1.70
N GLU A 10 -24.57 2.95 -2.66
CA GLU A 10 -25.82 3.66 -2.90
C GLU A 10 -26.96 2.83 -2.31
N GLU A 11 -27.60 3.37 -1.28
CA GLU A 11 -28.71 2.74 -0.58
C GLU A 11 -30.03 2.95 -1.34
N GLN A 12 -31.04 2.12 -1.05
CA GLN A 12 -32.35 2.22 -1.73
C GLN A 12 -33.09 3.55 -1.48
N ASP A 13 -32.73 4.27 -0.42
CA ASP A 13 -33.25 5.60 -0.09
C ASP A 13 -32.55 6.73 -0.87
N GLY A 14 -31.59 6.39 -1.73
CA GLY A 14 -30.79 7.34 -2.52
C GLY A 14 -29.62 7.96 -1.73
N SER A 15 -29.37 7.54 -0.49
CA SER A 15 -28.18 7.96 0.25
C SER A 15 -26.92 7.29 -0.32
N ILE A 16 -25.84 8.07 -0.41
CA ILE A 16 -24.55 7.60 -0.97
C ILE A 16 -23.49 7.68 0.12
N SER A 17 -22.95 6.53 0.49
CA SER A 17 -21.81 6.40 1.41
C SER A 17 -20.53 6.10 0.62
N THR A 18 -19.51 6.94 0.74
CA THR A 18 -18.21 6.72 0.09
C THR A 18 -17.12 6.48 1.12
N PHE A 19 -16.28 5.47 0.90
CA PHE A 19 -15.17 5.12 1.81
C PHE A 19 -14.00 4.45 1.09
N GLN A 20 -12.79 4.60 1.64
CA GLN A 20 -11.57 4.01 1.09
C GLN A 20 -11.13 2.76 1.86
N VAL A 21 -10.88 1.64 1.17
CA VAL A 21 -10.31 0.41 1.75
C VAL A 21 -8.87 0.27 1.30
N ASN A 22 -7.92 0.17 2.23
CA ASN A 22 -6.53 -0.13 1.87
C ASN A 22 -6.28 -1.64 1.91
N THR A 23 -5.78 -2.22 0.83
CA THR A 23 -5.41 -3.65 0.82
C THR A 23 -4.10 -3.86 1.57
N ALA A 24 -4.07 -4.83 2.50
CA ALA A 24 -2.87 -5.17 3.24
C ALA A 24 -1.70 -5.55 2.30
N ASN A 25 -0.59 -4.82 2.41
CA ASN A 25 0.65 -5.11 1.67
C ASN A 25 1.55 -6.00 2.53
N ILE A 26 1.37 -7.32 2.41
CA ILE A 26 2.17 -8.31 3.14
C ILE A 26 3.68 -8.09 2.83
N PRO A 27 4.57 -8.21 3.85
CA PRO A 27 6.02 -8.13 3.65
C PRO A 27 6.49 -8.97 2.46
N TYR A 28 7.28 -8.37 1.56
CA TYR A 28 7.89 -9.05 0.43
C TYR A 28 9.04 -9.95 0.90
N LEU A 29 8.71 -11.09 1.51
CA LEU A 29 9.67 -12.13 1.84
C LEU A 29 9.81 -13.09 0.67
N THR A 30 11.02 -13.20 0.16
CA THR A 30 11.38 -14.15 -0.90
C THR A 30 12.22 -15.26 -0.30
N ARG A 31 11.93 -16.51 -0.70
CA ARG A 31 12.69 -17.66 -0.21
C ARG A 31 14.19 -17.53 -0.55
N PRO A 32 15.08 -18.11 0.27
CA PRO A 32 16.52 -18.04 0.07
C PRO A 32 16.93 -18.57 -1.30
N GLY A 33 17.77 -17.82 -2.01
CA GLY A 33 18.24 -18.19 -3.34
C GLY A 33 17.24 -17.90 -4.47
N TYR A 34 16.02 -17.47 -4.16
CA TYR A 34 15.05 -17.03 -5.16
C TYR A 34 15.12 -15.52 -5.36
N VAL A 35 14.90 -15.12 -6.61
CA VAL A 35 14.72 -13.73 -7.02
C VAL A 35 13.36 -13.61 -7.69
N ARG A 36 12.52 -12.71 -7.18
CA ARG A 36 11.29 -12.29 -7.84
C ARG A 36 11.57 -10.94 -8.48
N TYR A 37 11.22 -10.79 -9.75
CA TYR A 37 11.35 -9.51 -10.44
C TYR A 37 10.09 -9.26 -11.26
N ASN A 38 9.77 -7.99 -11.42
CA ASN A 38 8.69 -7.52 -12.26
C ASN A 38 9.19 -6.32 -13.05
N VAL A 39 8.87 -6.29 -14.34
CA VAL A 39 9.22 -5.19 -15.24
C VAL A 39 7.99 -4.86 -16.06
N ALA A 40 7.61 -3.59 -16.07
CA ALA A 40 6.50 -3.08 -16.86
C ALA A 40 6.94 -1.84 -17.63
N VAL A 41 6.49 -1.75 -18.87
CA VAL A 41 6.66 -0.59 -19.73
C VAL A 41 5.33 -0.30 -20.40
N GLY A 42 4.97 0.96 -20.55
CA GLY A 42 3.69 1.31 -21.15
C GLY A 42 3.40 2.80 -21.07
N ALA A 43 2.13 3.15 -21.25
CA ALA A 43 1.66 4.51 -21.08
C ALA A 43 0.46 4.52 -20.12
N PRO A 44 0.35 5.55 -19.26
CA PRO A 44 -0.80 5.69 -18.37
C PRO A 44 -2.10 5.91 -19.16
N SER A 45 -3.17 5.28 -18.70
CA SER A 45 -4.53 5.41 -19.25
C SER A 45 -5.49 5.94 -18.20
N ARG A 46 -6.45 6.77 -18.62
CA ARG A 46 -7.57 7.23 -17.79
C ARG A 46 -8.64 6.13 -17.63
N TYR A 47 -9.58 6.37 -16.71
CA TYR A 47 -10.81 5.56 -16.57
C TYR A 47 -11.64 5.47 -17.87
N ASN A 48 -11.54 6.46 -18.76
CA ASN A 48 -12.17 6.42 -20.09
C ASN A 48 -11.30 5.76 -21.18
N HIS A 49 -10.26 5.01 -20.78
CA HIS A 49 -9.31 4.30 -21.66
C HIS A 49 -8.52 5.19 -22.62
N LYS A 50 -8.53 6.52 -22.44
CA LYS A 50 -7.66 7.43 -23.21
C LYS A 50 -6.27 7.46 -22.58
N ILE A 51 -5.25 7.32 -23.42
CA ILE A 51 -3.86 7.45 -23.00
C ILE A 51 -3.60 8.91 -22.61
N GLN A 52 -3.02 9.14 -21.43
CA GLN A 52 -2.61 10.46 -21.01
C GLN A 52 -1.43 10.42 -20.05
N GLY A 53 -0.30 10.94 -20.53
CA GLY A 53 0.94 11.04 -19.77
C GLY A 53 2.13 10.52 -20.58
N PRO A 54 3.37 10.76 -20.11
CA PRO A 54 4.55 10.19 -20.72
C PRO A 54 4.53 8.66 -20.61
N GLY A 55 5.21 7.99 -21.54
CA GLY A 55 5.52 6.57 -21.36
C GLY A 55 6.29 6.35 -20.05
N PHE A 56 5.99 5.26 -19.37
CA PHE A 56 6.64 4.87 -18.12
C PHE A 56 7.36 3.52 -18.27
N ALA A 57 8.40 3.36 -17.47
CA ALA A 57 9.06 2.10 -17.20
C ALA A 57 9.16 1.92 -15.69
N SER A 58 8.79 0.75 -15.20
CA SER A 58 8.95 0.36 -13.81
C SER A 58 9.56 -1.02 -13.71
N GLY A 59 10.51 -1.19 -12.79
CA GLY A 59 11.09 -2.47 -12.45
C GLY A 59 11.19 -2.60 -10.94
N ASP A 60 10.77 -3.72 -10.40
CA ASP A 60 10.96 -4.07 -9.00
C ASP A 60 11.54 -5.47 -8.87
N PHE A 61 12.33 -5.69 -7.82
CA PHE A 61 12.89 -6.99 -7.50
C PHE A 61 12.91 -7.24 -6.01
N SER A 62 12.83 -8.51 -5.63
CA SER A 62 13.01 -9.02 -4.28
C SER A 62 13.92 -10.23 -4.31
N TRP A 63 14.95 -10.22 -3.49
CA TRP A 63 15.96 -11.28 -3.42
C TRP A 63 16.04 -11.84 -1.99
N GLY A 64 15.82 -13.14 -1.84
CA GLY A 64 16.06 -13.85 -0.58
C GLY A 64 17.56 -14.12 -0.38
N ILE A 65 18.24 -13.27 0.38
CA ILE A 65 19.68 -13.38 0.63
C ILE A 65 19.98 -14.58 1.54
N THR A 66 19.18 -14.76 2.60
CA THR A 66 19.33 -15.86 3.57
C THR A 66 17.96 -16.37 4.02
N ASN A 67 17.94 -17.45 4.82
CA ASN A 67 16.72 -18.02 5.43
C ASN A 67 15.85 -17.01 6.18
N ALA A 68 16.43 -15.89 6.63
CA ALA A 68 15.70 -14.87 7.38
C ALA A 68 15.65 -13.51 6.69
N TRP A 69 16.44 -13.24 5.65
CA TRP A 69 16.57 -11.89 5.10
C TRP A 69 16.22 -11.83 3.62
N SER A 70 15.37 -10.86 3.28
CA SER A 70 15.03 -10.48 1.92
C SER A 70 15.43 -9.04 1.67
N LEU A 71 16.01 -8.75 0.52
CA LEU A 71 16.24 -7.41 0.03
C LEU A 71 15.20 -7.07 -1.03
N TYR A 72 14.70 -5.85 -1.01
CA TYR A 72 13.77 -5.32 -1.99
C TYR A 72 14.37 -4.06 -2.62
N GLY A 73 14.16 -3.91 -3.93
CA GLY A 73 14.53 -2.72 -4.66
C GLY A 73 13.56 -2.47 -5.80
N GLY A 74 13.32 -1.21 -6.13
CA GLY A 74 12.45 -0.85 -7.24
C GLY A 74 12.81 0.50 -7.81
N LEU A 75 12.59 0.65 -9.11
CA LEU A 75 12.79 1.86 -9.88
C LEU A 75 11.56 2.09 -10.73
N GLN A 76 11.03 3.30 -10.72
CA GLN A 76 9.97 3.73 -11.62
C GLN A 76 10.37 5.05 -12.23
N SER A 77 10.24 5.17 -13.54
CA SER A 77 10.56 6.39 -14.29
C SER A 77 9.51 6.64 -15.35
N ALA A 78 9.13 7.90 -15.52
CA ALA A 78 8.26 8.34 -16.60
C ALA A 78 8.84 9.60 -17.24
N GLY A 79 9.53 9.41 -18.36
CA GLY A 79 10.33 10.45 -19.01
C GLY A 79 11.37 11.09 -18.07
N ALA A 80 11.64 12.39 -18.27
CA ALA A 80 12.50 13.18 -17.39
C ALA A 80 11.74 13.78 -16.18
N GLU A 81 10.42 13.59 -16.13
CA GLU A 81 9.51 14.37 -15.28
C GLU A 81 9.15 13.64 -13.97
N TYR A 82 9.28 12.32 -13.94
CA TYR A 82 9.04 11.52 -12.74
C TYR A 82 10.08 10.42 -12.60
N THR A 83 10.64 10.27 -11.40
CA THR A 83 11.50 9.14 -11.03
C THR A 83 11.28 8.80 -9.57
N ALA A 84 11.03 7.53 -9.26
CA ALA A 84 10.97 7.01 -7.92
C ALA A 84 11.93 5.84 -7.76
N VAL A 85 12.70 5.84 -6.68
CA VAL A 85 13.63 4.78 -6.31
C VAL A 85 13.22 4.27 -4.95
N SER A 86 13.11 2.96 -4.81
CA SER A 86 12.75 2.29 -3.57
C SER A 86 13.80 1.25 -3.21
N ALA A 87 14.06 1.14 -1.91
CA ALA A 87 14.92 0.13 -1.33
C ALA A 87 14.34 -0.29 0.02
N GLY A 88 14.44 -1.57 0.34
CA GLY A 88 13.90 -2.08 1.59
C GLY A 88 14.51 -3.42 1.97
N ILE A 89 14.32 -3.77 3.24
CA ILE A 89 14.74 -5.05 3.81
C ILE A 89 13.54 -5.69 4.51
N GLY A 90 13.41 -6.99 4.32
CA GLY A 90 12.48 -7.85 5.01
C GLY A 90 13.25 -8.84 5.88
N ARG A 91 12.76 -9.06 7.10
CA ARG A 91 13.23 -10.11 7.98
C ARG A 91 12.10 -11.03 8.38
N ASP A 92 12.28 -12.32 8.12
CA ASP A 92 11.49 -13.38 8.73
C ASP A 92 12.01 -13.64 10.16
N LEU A 93 11.14 -13.47 11.14
CA LEU A 93 11.40 -13.71 12.56
C LEU A 93 10.81 -15.05 13.03
N SER A 94 10.41 -15.91 12.08
CA SER A 94 9.83 -17.24 12.32
C SER A 94 8.58 -17.15 13.22
N VAL A 95 8.63 -17.67 14.45
CA VAL A 95 7.50 -17.67 15.40
C VAL A 95 7.03 -16.26 15.77
N LEU A 96 7.90 -15.25 15.62
CA LEU A 96 7.55 -13.85 15.86
C LEU A 96 6.92 -13.16 14.65
N GLY A 97 6.78 -13.83 13.51
CA GLY A 97 6.19 -13.29 12.28
C GLY A 97 7.20 -12.69 11.32
N ALA A 98 6.74 -11.81 10.43
CA ALA A 98 7.53 -11.17 9.39
C ALA A 98 7.53 -9.65 9.58
N LEU A 99 8.70 -9.03 9.43
CA LEU A 99 8.87 -7.58 9.49
C LEU A 99 9.52 -7.09 8.19
N SER A 100 9.07 -5.97 7.63
CA SER A 100 9.77 -5.29 6.54
C SER A 100 9.77 -3.78 6.71
N LEU A 101 10.87 -3.17 6.29
CA LEU A 101 11.05 -1.74 6.23
C LEU A 101 11.48 -1.35 4.82
N ASP A 102 10.78 -0.42 4.21
CA ASP A 102 11.12 0.14 2.91
C ASP A 102 11.09 1.67 2.92
N ALA A 103 12.00 2.25 2.14
CA ALA A 103 12.07 3.68 1.87
C ALA A 103 11.94 3.90 0.36
N THR A 104 11.09 4.83 -0.03
CA THR A 104 10.91 5.23 -1.42
C THR A 104 11.13 6.72 -1.54
N GLU A 105 12.07 7.11 -2.38
CA GLU A 105 12.32 8.50 -2.71
C GLU A 105 11.75 8.81 -4.09
N SER A 106 10.97 9.88 -4.18
CA SER A 106 10.32 10.33 -5.40
C SER A 106 10.83 11.72 -5.79
N TYR A 107 11.05 11.89 -7.09
CA TYR A 107 11.36 13.13 -7.76
C TYR A 107 10.28 13.37 -8.81
N SER A 108 9.54 14.46 -8.70
CA SER A 108 8.47 14.81 -9.63
C SER A 108 8.61 16.26 -10.09
N GLN A 109 8.33 16.52 -11.36
CA GLN A 109 8.34 17.86 -11.93
C GLN A 109 6.91 18.38 -12.12
N GLN A 110 6.59 19.47 -11.44
CA GLN A 110 5.31 20.15 -11.56
C GLN A 110 5.22 20.96 -12.86
N SER A 111 3.99 21.31 -13.27
CA SER A 111 3.71 22.07 -14.50
C SER A 111 4.38 23.46 -14.53
N ASN A 112 4.72 24.03 -13.38
CA ASN A 112 5.48 25.29 -13.24
C ASN A 112 7.02 25.09 -13.27
N GLN A 113 7.50 23.93 -13.74
CA GLN A 113 8.92 23.54 -13.76
C GLN A 113 9.58 23.37 -12.38
N LYS A 114 8.84 23.51 -11.28
CA LYS A 114 9.36 23.22 -9.93
C LYS A 114 9.58 21.70 -9.79
N ARG A 115 10.76 21.32 -9.32
CA ARG A 115 11.08 19.93 -8.99
C ARG A 115 10.80 19.67 -7.51
N LEU A 116 9.91 18.75 -7.22
CA LEU A 116 9.63 18.27 -5.87
C LEU A 116 10.44 17.01 -5.61
N LYS A 117 10.93 16.90 -4.38
CA LYS A 117 11.64 15.75 -3.85
C LYS A 117 10.98 15.40 -2.53
N GLY A 118 10.57 14.15 -2.38
CA GLY A 118 10.06 13.67 -1.10
C GLY A 118 10.31 12.19 -0.90
N THR A 119 10.39 11.80 0.36
CA THR A 119 10.64 10.43 0.79
C THR A 119 9.42 9.88 1.53
N SER A 120 9.12 8.61 1.29
CA SER A 120 8.14 7.82 2.01
C SER A 120 8.82 6.64 2.69
N PHE A 121 8.46 6.37 3.94
CA PHE A 121 8.92 5.25 4.72
C PHE A 121 7.73 4.34 5.04
N LYS A 122 7.90 3.04 4.88
CA LYS A 122 6.89 2.05 5.22
C LYS A 122 7.50 1.00 6.14
N LEU A 123 6.81 0.75 7.24
CA LEU A 123 7.03 -0.37 8.15
C LEU A 123 5.84 -1.32 8.01
N SER A 124 6.09 -2.61 7.92
CA SER A 124 5.06 -3.62 7.76
C SER A 124 5.39 -4.85 8.59
N TYR A 125 4.40 -5.30 9.35
CA TYR A 125 4.50 -6.47 10.23
C TYR A 125 3.33 -7.40 9.95
N ALA A 126 3.59 -8.70 9.89
CA ALA A 126 2.57 -9.72 9.69
C ALA A 126 2.85 -10.93 10.61
N LYS A 127 1.84 -11.43 11.31
CA LYS A 127 1.98 -12.61 12.16
C LYS A 127 0.72 -13.48 12.20
N THR A 128 0.88 -14.72 11.78
CA THR A 128 -0.13 -15.77 11.94
C THR A 128 0.07 -16.48 13.27
N PHE A 129 -0.99 -16.68 14.07
CA PHE A 129 -0.95 -17.48 15.30
C PHE A 129 -1.76 -18.76 15.10
N ASP A 130 -1.09 -19.80 14.62
CA ASP A 130 -1.74 -21.09 14.34
C ASP A 130 -2.29 -21.74 15.62
N GLU A 131 -1.58 -21.62 16.76
CA GLU A 131 -2.01 -22.22 18.04
C GLU A 131 -3.28 -21.61 18.65
N TYR A 132 -3.62 -20.37 18.29
CA TYR A 132 -4.77 -19.65 18.88
C TYR A 132 -5.93 -19.46 17.90
N ASN A 133 -5.90 -20.16 16.76
CA ASN A 133 -6.84 -20.01 15.64
C ASN A 133 -7.10 -18.52 15.31
N SER A 134 -6.04 -17.71 15.36
CA SER A 134 -6.11 -16.26 15.24
C SER A 134 -4.96 -15.75 14.39
N SER A 135 -5.24 -14.85 13.47
CA SER A 135 -4.20 -14.29 12.62
C SER A 135 -4.21 -12.77 12.73
N ILE A 136 -3.14 -12.18 13.27
CA ILE A 136 -2.86 -10.76 13.08
C ILE A 136 -2.25 -10.63 11.68
N THR A 137 -3.13 -10.51 10.71
CA THR A 137 -2.78 -10.66 9.31
C THR A 137 -1.80 -9.57 8.87
N PHE A 138 -1.98 -8.33 9.32
CA PHE A 138 -1.09 -7.22 8.94
C PHE A 138 -1.23 -6.00 9.85
N ALA A 139 -0.11 -5.43 10.28
CA ALA A 139 0.02 -4.10 10.85
C ALA A 139 1.04 -3.30 10.01
N GLY A 140 0.57 -2.20 9.41
CA GLY A 140 1.38 -1.35 8.55
C GLY A 140 1.39 0.09 9.04
N TYR A 141 2.55 0.73 8.98
CA TYR A 141 2.71 2.16 9.16
C TYR A 141 3.43 2.75 7.97
N ARG A 142 2.91 3.83 7.40
CA ARG A 142 3.56 4.58 6.32
C ARG A 142 3.59 6.05 6.68
N PHE A 143 4.77 6.66 6.58
CA PHE A 143 4.96 8.09 6.67
C PHE A 143 5.46 8.63 5.34
N SER A 144 4.90 9.73 4.87
CA SER A 144 5.31 10.39 3.64
C SER A 144 5.53 11.88 3.87
N GLN A 145 6.66 12.39 3.38
CA GLN A 145 6.92 13.84 3.37
C GLN A 145 5.91 14.57 2.50
N GLU A 146 5.68 15.86 2.78
CA GLU A 146 4.68 16.66 2.06
C GLU A 146 4.93 16.72 0.54
N ASP A 147 6.19 16.76 0.13
CA ASP A 147 6.61 16.82 -1.28
C ASP A 147 6.71 15.44 -1.96
N PHE A 148 6.46 14.34 -1.22
CA PHE A 148 6.45 12.99 -1.80
C PHE A 148 5.25 12.84 -2.74
N ARG A 149 5.47 12.23 -3.91
CA ARG A 149 4.41 11.90 -4.86
C ARG A 149 4.54 10.47 -5.34
N SER A 150 3.48 9.70 -5.16
CA SER A 150 3.28 8.47 -5.95
C SER A 150 3.10 8.81 -7.43
N PHE A 151 3.35 7.84 -8.30
CA PHE A 151 3.17 8.05 -9.74
C PHE A 151 1.74 8.47 -10.10
N SER A 152 0.74 7.86 -9.45
CA SER A 152 -0.67 8.22 -9.61
C SER A 152 -0.96 9.66 -9.18
N GLN A 153 -0.40 10.12 -8.04
CA GLN A 153 -0.55 11.51 -7.60
C GLN A 153 0.12 12.49 -8.58
N TYR A 154 1.31 12.17 -9.10
CA TYR A 154 1.98 13.00 -10.09
C TYR A 154 1.13 13.14 -11.37
N LEU A 155 0.57 12.04 -11.89
CA LEU A 155 -0.27 12.08 -13.08
C LEU A 155 -1.55 12.90 -12.83
N ASN A 156 -2.19 12.70 -11.68
CA ASN A 156 -3.41 13.40 -11.31
C ASN A 156 -3.17 14.92 -11.15
N GLU A 157 -2.12 15.33 -10.43
CA GLU A 157 -1.74 16.75 -10.30
C GLU A 157 -1.39 17.39 -11.65
N ARG A 158 -0.69 16.68 -12.53
CA ARG A 158 -0.22 17.22 -13.82
C ARG A 158 -1.34 17.34 -14.85
N TYR A 159 -2.27 16.39 -14.88
CA TYR A 159 -3.19 16.22 -16.00
C TYR A 159 -4.67 16.39 -15.65
N GLU A 160 -5.04 16.31 -14.38
CA GLU A 160 -6.42 16.49 -13.92
C GLU A 160 -6.60 17.80 -13.15
N GLY A 161 -5.52 18.47 -12.75
CA GLY A 161 -5.55 19.84 -12.20
C GLY A 161 -6.18 19.96 -10.81
N TYR A 162 -6.53 18.83 -10.18
CA TYR A 162 -7.06 18.74 -8.83
C TYR A 162 -6.19 17.78 -8.03
N ASP A 163 -5.85 18.14 -6.79
CA ASP A 163 -5.28 17.19 -5.82
C ASP A 163 -6.44 16.42 -5.18
N SER A 164 -7.10 15.52 -5.93
CA SER A 164 -8.27 14.77 -5.45
C SER A 164 -7.87 13.69 -4.43
N LEU A 165 -6.64 13.18 -4.55
CA LEU A 165 -6.07 12.12 -3.71
C LEU A 165 -5.58 12.61 -2.34
N GLY A 166 -5.24 13.90 -2.22
CA GLY A 166 -4.68 14.47 -0.99
C GLY A 166 -3.22 14.05 -0.77
N ARG A 167 -2.51 14.87 0.00
CA ARG A 167 -1.11 14.63 0.37
C ARG A 167 -1.06 13.81 1.64
N GLU A 168 -0.99 12.49 1.47
CA GLU A 168 -0.89 11.55 2.59
C GLU A 168 0.33 11.87 3.45
N LYS A 169 0.12 12.00 4.76
CA LYS A 169 1.16 12.23 5.76
C LYS A 169 1.49 10.93 6.48
N GLU A 170 0.47 10.33 7.10
CA GLU A 170 0.62 9.10 7.89
C GLU A 170 -0.53 8.16 7.60
N VAL A 171 -0.22 6.88 7.41
CA VAL A 171 -1.23 5.83 7.26
C VAL A 171 -0.90 4.70 8.23
N TYR A 172 -1.85 4.36 9.08
CA TYR A 172 -1.80 3.20 9.96
C TYR A 172 -2.87 2.23 9.49
N THR A 173 -2.51 0.98 9.28
CA THR A 173 -3.47 -0.08 8.89
C THR A 173 -3.26 -1.28 9.77
N ILE A 174 -4.33 -1.74 10.42
CA ILE A 174 -4.34 -2.95 11.23
C ILE A 174 -5.44 -3.85 10.69
N THR A 175 -5.09 -5.08 10.36
CA THR A 175 -6.05 -6.10 9.95
C THR A 175 -5.78 -7.38 10.71
N GLY A 176 -6.84 -7.99 11.21
CA GLY A 176 -6.76 -9.22 11.96
C GLY A 176 -8.05 -10.01 11.86
N ASN A 177 -7.92 -11.31 12.08
CA ASN A 177 -9.06 -12.19 12.24
C ASN A 177 -8.82 -13.14 13.41
N LYS A 178 -9.92 -13.57 14.02
CA LYS A 178 -9.89 -14.56 15.09
C LYS A 178 -11.08 -15.49 14.94
N THR A 179 -10.81 -16.79 14.87
CA THR A 179 -11.82 -17.82 14.90
C THR A 179 -11.95 -18.35 16.33
N PHE A 180 -13.13 -18.18 16.90
CA PHE A 180 -13.52 -18.73 18.19
C PHE A 180 -14.11 -20.12 17.98
N TRP A 181 -13.88 -21.03 18.93
CA TRP A 181 -14.38 -22.42 18.89
C TRP A 181 -14.07 -23.16 17.58
N ALA A 182 -12.86 -22.96 17.05
CA ALA A 182 -12.45 -23.57 15.78
C ALA A 182 -12.53 -25.11 15.81
N ASP A 183 -12.36 -25.73 16.98
CA ASP A 183 -12.43 -27.17 17.18
C ASP A 183 -13.88 -27.72 17.15
N GLU A 184 -14.89 -26.85 17.22
CA GLU A 184 -16.31 -27.19 17.14
C GLU A 184 -16.96 -26.55 15.90
N PRO A 185 -17.04 -27.25 14.75
CA PRO A 185 -17.52 -26.70 13.49
C PRO A 185 -18.92 -26.06 13.54
N GLY A 186 -19.78 -26.51 14.46
CA GLY A 186 -21.14 -25.96 14.64
C GLY A 186 -21.19 -24.65 15.45
N LYS A 187 -20.09 -24.23 16.07
CA LYS A 187 -19.98 -23.00 16.88
C LYS A 187 -18.85 -22.08 16.40
N ALA A 188 -18.05 -22.53 15.44
CA ALA A 188 -16.94 -21.78 14.88
C ALA A 188 -17.44 -20.41 14.40
N THR A 189 -16.93 -19.35 15.02
CA THR A 189 -17.30 -17.97 14.71
C THR A 189 -16.03 -17.20 14.41
N THR A 190 -15.93 -16.60 13.23
CA THR A 190 -14.77 -15.82 12.83
C THR A 190 -15.09 -14.33 12.88
N VAL A 191 -14.33 -13.62 13.68
CA VAL A 191 -14.38 -12.16 13.78
C VAL A 191 -13.27 -11.59 12.93
N PHE A 192 -13.62 -10.71 11.99
CA PHE A 192 -12.67 -9.94 11.20
C PHE A 192 -12.68 -8.49 11.67
N LEU A 193 -11.50 -7.94 11.86
CA LEU A 193 -11.29 -6.55 12.26
C LEU A 193 -10.35 -5.88 11.25
N THR A 194 -10.76 -4.72 10.76
CA THR A 194 -9.92 -3.81 9.98
C THR A 194 -9.99 -2.43 10.60
N TYR A 195 -8.85 -1.82 10.84
CA TYR A 195 -8.71 -0.44 11.26
C TYR A 195 -7.73 0.28 10.34
N THR A 196 -8.06 1.48 9.90
CA THR A 196 -7.20 2.32 9.08
C THR A 196 -7.33 3.77 9.53
N HIS A 197 -6.21 4.38 9.91
CA HIS A 197 -6.10 5.80 10.18
C HIS A 197 -5.26 6.44 9.09
N GLN A 198 -5.76 7.51 8.49
CA GLN A 198 -5.08 8.22 7.42
C GLN A 198 -5.06 9.71 7.70
N ASN A 199 -3.87 10.27 7.83
CA ASN A 199 -3.62 11.69 8.05
C ASN A 199 -3.08 12.33 6.77
N TYR A 200 -3.38 13.60 6.55
CA TYR A 200 -2.97 14.35 5.37
C TYR A 200 -2.29 15.66 5.75
N TRP A 201 -1.43 16.17 4.88
CA TRP A 201 -0.84 17.50 5.04
C TRP A 201 -1.81 18.63 4.70
N ASN A 202 -2.74 18.37 3.78
CA ASN A 202 -3.64 19.38 3.20
C ASN A 202 -5.13 19.11 3.41
N ARG A 203 -5.49 18.09 4.22
CA ARG A 203 -6.86 17.69 4.51
C ARG A 203 -6.99 17.19 5.94
N SER A 204 -8.22 17.10 6.44
CA SER A 204 -8.52 16.47 7.72
C SER A 204 -8.16 14.98 7.71
N SER A 205 -7.78 14.44 8.87
CA SER A 205 -7.58 13.01 9.05
C SER A 205 -8.88 12.23 8.82
N GLN A 206 -8.73 10.97 8.40
CA GLN A 206 -9.81 10.04 8.17
C GLN A 206 -9.54 8.74 8.93
N ASP A 207 -10.49 8.35 9.76
CA ASP A 207 -10.49 7.09 10.49
C ASP A 207 -11.52 6.14 9.89
N ARG A 208 -11.14 4.87 9.77
CA ARG A 208 -12.02 3.81 9.34
C ARG A 208 -11.83 2.58 10.21
N TYR A 209 -12.94 2.01 10.65
CA TYR A 209 -12.98 0.70 11.26
C TYR A 209 -14.02 -0.16 10.54
N GLY A 210 -13.78 -1.46 10.50
CA GLY A 210 -14.67 -2.45 9.94
C GLY A 210 -14.61 -3.70 10.82
N ILE A 211 -15.77 -4.15 11.26
CA ILE A 211 -15.92 -5.39 12.03
C ILE A 211 -16.94 -6.24 11.28
N SER A 212 -16.60 -7.50 11.02
CA SER A 212 -17.55 -8.47 10.48
C SER A 212 -17.46 -9.79 11.22
N LEU A 213 -18.59 -10.49 11.27
CA LEU A 213 -18.76 -11.77 11.92
C LEU A 213 -19.20 -12.78 10.85
N GLY A 214 -18.61 -13.96 10.86
CA GLY A 214 -18.95 -15.06 9.96
C GLY A 214 -18.83 -16.41 10.63
#